data_AF-A0A6I0ER65-F1
#
_entry.id   AF-A0A6I0ER65-F1
#
_cell.length_a   1.000
_cell.length_b   1.000
_cell.length_c   1.000
_cell.angle_alpha   90.00
_cell.angle_beta   90.00
_cell.angle_gamma   90.00
#
_symmetry.space_group_name_H-M   'P 1'
#
loop_
_entity.id
_entity.type
_entity.pdbx_description
1 polymer ?
#
loop_
_entity_poly.entity_id
_entity_poly.type
_entity_poly.pdbx_seq_one_letter_code
_entity_poly.pdbx_strand_id
1 'polypeptide(L)'
;MKKSRFVSVLLIAALAPAVASADVVLNGSFEEYGGSGNSNIGMGIAPWVIGSPGIDIVIPELGEGHNWLPADGEVSLSLNWFNPASISQALVTEPGQSYEVSFWMAAEIFGGPQWRTMDVTWNGALLGSPQFEYTGQGPENMGWTRFTFLAEGTGSDTLAFLSTTPANFGPALDNVSVTAVPVPGTLALMSAGLVALRRRRSVAT
;
A
#
# COMPACT_ATOMS: atom_id res chain seq x y z
N MET A 1 19.71 -65.10 5.26
CA MET A 1 18.59 -64.23 5.66
C MET A 1 19.10 -62.80 5.80
N LYS A 2 18.95 -61.94 4.77
CA LYS A 2 19.38 -60.53 4.80
C LYS A 2 18.29 -59.70 5.48
N LYS A 3 18.59 -59.10 6.64
CA LYS A 3 17.67 -58.19 7.34
C LYS A 3 17.75 -56.81 6.69
N SER A 4 16.72 -56.45 5.92
CA SER A 4 16.53 -55.09 5.42
C SER A 4 16.16 -54.17 6.59
N ARG A 5 16.95 -53.13 6.83
CA ARG A 5 16.63 -52.06 7.78
C ARG A 5 15.94 -50.93 7.03
N PHE A 6 14.63 -50.81 7.19
CA PHE A 6 13.90 -49.61 6.79
C PHE A 6 14.27 -48.48 7.75
N VAL A 7 14.93 -47.43 7.24
CA VAL A 7 15.12 -46.17 7.96
C VAL A 7 13.91 -45.30 7.63
N SER A 8 12.98 -45.18 8.57
CA SER A 8 11.88 -44.22 8.49
C SER A 8 12.45 -42.82 8.74
N VAL A 9 12.39 -41.95 7.74
CA VAL A 9 12.68 -40.52 7.90
C VAL A 9 11.37 -39.83 8.25
N LEU A 10 11.23 -39.41 9.51
CA LEU A 10 10.12 -38.55 9.94
C LEU A 10 10.41 -37.13 9.41
N LEU A 11 9.60 -36.65 8.46
CA LEU A 11 9.66 -35.26 8.01
C LEU A 11 8.84 -34.41 8.99
N ILE A 12 9.50 -33.72 9.92
CA ILE A 12 8.85 -32.72 10.76
C ILE A 12 8.75 -31.45 9.90
N ALA A 13 7.53 -31.09 9.49
CA ALA A 13 7.27 -29.80 8.86
C ALA A 13 7.37 -28.72 9.95
N ALA A 14 8.51 -28.04 10.04
CA ALA A 14 8.65 -26.87 10.91
C ALA A 14 7.80 -25.74 10.32
N LEU A 15 6.77 -25.30 11.07
CA LEU A 15 6.06 -24.07 10.80
C LEU A 15 7.04 -22.92 11.09
N ALA A 16 7.67 -22.37 10.07
CA ALA A 16 8.48 -21.17 10.24
C ALA A 16 7.53 -19.98 10.47
N PRO A 17 7.75 -19.13 11.48
CA PRO A 17 6.98 -17.91 11.64
C PRO A 17 7.16 -17.03 10.40
N ALA A 18 6.06 -16.45 9.89
CA ALA A 18 6.13 -15.45 8.83
C ALA A 18 6.87 -14.23 9.38
N VAL A 19 8.04 -13.93 8.83
CA VAL A 19 8.75 -12.69 9.15
C VAL A 19 7.93 -11.56 8.56
N ALA A 20 7.52 -10.60 9.39
CA ALA A 20 6.87 -9.38 8.91
C ALA A 20 7.83 -8.64 7.97
N SER A 21 7.39 -8.33 6.76
CA SER A 21 8.17 -7.53 5.82
C SER A 21 8.09 -6.06 6.24
N ALA A 22 9.21 -5.34 6.13
CA ALA A 22 9.22 -3.91 6.33
C ALA A 22 8.44 -3.20 5.22
N ASP A 23 7.80 -2.09 5.57
CA ASP A 23 7.15 -1.23 4.59
C ASP A 23 8.20 -0.55 3.72
N VAL A 24 8.00 -0.55 2.40
CA VAL A 24 8.86 0.16 1.45
C VAL A 24 8.35 1.56 1.13
N VAL A 25 7.13 1.90 1.53
CA VAL A 25 6.60 3.27 1.43
C VAL A 25 7.21 4.12 2.52
N LEU A 26 7.72 5.28 2.13
CA LEU A 26 8.14 6.31 3.06
C LEU A 26 7.01 7.33 3.20
N ASN A 27 6.82 7.83 4.43
CA ASN A 27 5.78 8.81 4.73
C ASN A 27 4.38 8.36 4.25
N GLY A 28 4.02 7.11 4.56
CA GLY A 28 2.78 6.47 4.11
C GLY A 28 1.50 7.10 4.67
N SER A 29 1.58 7.67 5.87
CA SER A 29 0.50 8.41 6.54
C SER A 29 0.68 9.94 6.45
N PHE A 30 1.59 10.43 5.59
CA PHE A 30 1.74 11.86 5.26
C PHE A 30 2.15 12.81 6.41
N GLU A 31 2.62 12.27 7.54
CA GLU A 31 3.07 13.01 8.71
C GLU A 31 4.32 13.89 8.48
N GLU A 32 5.06 13.66 7.40
CA GLU A 32 6.12 14.55 6.93
C GLU A 32 5.60 15.45 5.81
N TYR A 33 5.29 16.70 6.14
CA TYR A 33 4.76 17.68 5.20
C TYR A 33 5.39 19.06 5.38
N GLY A 34 5.47 19.81 4.29
CA GLY A 34 5.90 21.20 4.27
C GLY A 34 4.72 22.18 4.33
N GLY A 35 4.97 23.39 4.86
CA GLY A 35 4.00 24.48 4.92
C GLY A 35 3.71 24.97 6.33
N SER A 36 3.00 26.10 6.42
CA SER A 36 2.50 26.65 7.67
C SER A 36 1.05 27.09 7.43
N GLY A 37 0.08 26.44 8.08
CA GLY A 37 -1.34 26.79 7.99
C GLY A 37 -2.23 25.73 7.33
N ASN A 38 -3.46 26.14 6.99
CA ASN A 38 -4.65 25.27 6.82
C ASN A 38 -5.00 24.96 5.36
N SER A 39 -4.12 25.33 4.42
CA SER A 39 -4.39 25.24 2.98
C SER A 39 -3.05 25.06 2.27
N ASN A 40 -2.40 23.93 2.52
CA ASN A 40 -1.05 23.65 2.04
C ASN A 40 -1.07 23.07 0.61
N ILE A 41 -1.89 23.66 -0.27
CA ILE A 41 -2.05 23.21 -1.65
C ILE A 41 -0.67 23.16 -2.31
N GLY A 42 -0.22 21.96 -2.65
CA GLY A 42 1.06 21.76 -3.35
C GLY A 42 2.32 22.05 -2.51
N MET A 43 2.21 22.21 -1.19
CA MET A 43 3.39 22.24 -0.33
C MET A 43 3.81 20.80 0.00
N GLY A 44 5.09 20.49 -0.22
CA GLY A 44 5.56 19.12 -0.46
C GLY A 44 5.22 18.11 0.65
N ILE A 45 4.85 16.91 0.24
CA ILE A 45 4.60 15.71 1.06
C ILE A 45 5.74 14.71 0.83
N ALA A 46 6.98 15.16 1.02
CA ALA A 46 8.15 14.36 0.64
C ALA A 46 8.12 12.99 1.35
N PRO A 47 8.52 11.89 0.66
CA PRO A 47 9.05 11.84 -0.71
C PRO A 47 7.99 11.68 -1.82
N TRP A 48 6.71 11.88 -1.52
CA TRP A 48 5.66 11.88 -2.54
C TRP A 48 5.80 13.07 -3.50
N VAL A 49 5.60 12.79 -4.77
CA VAL A 49 5.56 13.76 -5.86
C VAL A 49 4.12 14.06 -6.20
N ILE A 50 3.74 15.34 -6.16
CA ILE A 50 2.42 15.81 -6.59
C ILE A 50 2.42 15.92 -8.12
N GLY A 51 1.54 15.18 -8.78
CA GLY A 51 1.44 15.12 -10.25
C GLY A 51 0.66 16.28 -10.86
N SER A 52 -0.27 16.89 -10.12
CA SER A 52 -0.99 18.10 -10.53
C SER A 52 -1.46 18.90 -9.31
N PRO A 53 -1.68 20.23 -9.45
CA PRO A 53 -2.29 21.02 -8.39
C PRO A 53 -3.68 20.49 -8.04
N GLY A 54 -4.01 20.46 -6.74
CA GLY A 54 -5.31 19.98 -6.26
C GLY A 54 -5.25 18.99 -5.10
N ILE A 55 -4.05 18.70 -4.59
CA ILE A 55 -3.88 18.02 -3.30
C ILE A 55 -4.12 19.03 -2.18
N ASP A 56 -4.95 18.64 -1.22
CA ASP A 56 -5.09 19.34 0.06
C ASP A 56 -4.56 18.47 1.19
N ILE A 57 -3.85 19.09 2.13
CA ILE A 57 -3.29 18.44 3.31
C ILE A 57 -4.22 18.78 4.47
N VAL A 58 -4.90 17.78 5.00
CA VAL A 58 -5.98 17.95 5.95
C VAL A 58 -5.45 17.65 7.35
N ILE A 59 -5.49 18.68 8.20
CA ILE A 59 -4.98 18.65 9.58
C ILE A 59 -6.13 19.03 10.53
N PRO A 60 -6.60 18.12 11.41
CA PRO A 60 -7.74 18.36 12.30
C PRO A 60 -7.64 19.63 13.14
N GLU A 61 -6.44 19.92 13.65
CA GLU A 61 -6.20 20.91 14.71
C GLU A 61 -5.99 22.34 14.22
N LEU A 62 -5.78 22.53 12.91
CA LEU A 62 -5.39 23.83 12.36
C LEU A 62 -6.54 24.56 11.63
N GLY A 63 -7.51 23.86 11.02
CA GLY A 63 -8.47 24.46 10.07
C GLY A 63 -9.83 24.99 10.57
N GLU A 64 -10.28 26.11 9.99
CA GLU A 64 -11.67 26.61 10.04
C GLU A 64 -12.61 25.70 9.21
N GLY A 65 -13.26 24.75 9.87
CA GLY A 65 -14.53 24.14 9.42
C GLY A 65 -14.49 23.07 8.34
N HIS A 66 -13.33 22.76 7.72
CA HIS A 66 -13.20 21.74 6.67
C HIS A 66 -12.20 20.62 7.02
N ASN A 67 -12.19 20.14 8.26
CA ASN A 67 -11.30 19.06 8.68
C ASN A 67 -12.07 17.80 9.08
N TRP A 68 -11.37 16.67 9.05
CA TRP A 68 -11.80 15.38 9.58
C TRP A 68 -10.64 14.65 10.23
N LEU A 69 -10.95 13.65 11.07
CA LEU A 69 -9.95 12.79 11.68
C LEU A 69 -9.28 11.90 10.61
N PRO A 70 -7.94 11.80 10.60
CA PRO A 70 -7.22 10.92 9.70
C PRO A 70 -7.45 9.45 10.06
N ALA A 71 -7.07 8.53 9.17
CA ALA A 71 -7.12 7.09 9.43
C ALA A 71 -5.94 6.63 10.30
N ASP A 72 -4.81 7.33 10.21
CA ASP A 72 -3.59 7.13 11.00
C ASP A 72 -2.94 8.49 11.29
N GLY A 73 -2.24 8.61 12.42
CA GLY A 73 -1.51 9.84 12.75
C GLY A 73 -2.38 11.10 12.91
N GLU A 74 -1.89 12.23 12.39
CA GLU A 74 -2.46 13.57 12.52
C GLU A 74 -2.84 14.18 11.16
N VAL A 75 -2.44 13.56 10.05
CA VAL A 75 -2.61 14.13 8.70
C VAL A 75 -3.26 13.13 7.75
N SER A 76 -4.09 13.64 6.84
CA SER A 76 -4.51 12.88 5.66
C SER A 76 -4.56 13.80 4.44
N LEU A 77 -4.80 13.23 3.26
CA LEU A 77 -4.91 14.00 2.03
C LEU A 77 -6.35 14.01 1.49
N SER A 78 -6.75 15.12 0.85
CA SER A 78 -7.80 15.11 -0.17
C SER A 78 -7.16 15.25 -1.54
N LEU A 79 -7.56 14.38 -2.48
CA LEU A 79 -7.06 14.41 -3.86
C LEU A 79 -7.89 15.31 -4.80
N ASN A 80 -8.87 16.06 -4.29
CA ASN A 80 -9.57 17.09 -5.06
C ASN A 80 -9.86 18.35 -4.24
N TRP A 81 -8.96 19.32 -4.29
CA TRP A 81 -9.28 20.66 -3.81
C TRP A 81 -10.25 21.38 -4.77
N PHE A 82 -9.80 21.68 -5.99
CA PHE A 82 -10.66 22.24 -7.04
C PHE A 82 -10.87 21.32 -8.25
N ASN A 83 -9.95 20.38 -8.45
CA ASN A 83 -9.94 19.45 -9.57
C ASN A 83 -9.24 18.16 -9.11
N PRO A 84 -9.52 17.01 -9.75
CA PRO A 84 -8.81 15.78 -9.46
C PRO A 84 -7.30 15.94 -9.62
N ALA A 85 -6.56 15.44 -8.64
CA ALA A 85 -5.12 15.46 -8.57
C ALA A 85 -4.52 14.07 -8.35
N SER A 86 -3.20 13.98 -8.44
CA SER A 86 -2.45 12.75 -8.24
C SER A 86 -1.21 12.94 -7.38
N ILE A 87 -0.81 11.85 -6.74
CA ILE A 87 0.48 11.72 -6.04
C ILE A 87 1.16 10.43 -6.49
N SER A 88 2.49 10.41 -6.45
CA SER A 88 3.28 9.22 -6.72
C SER A 88 4.53 9.13 -5.86
N GLN A 89 5.02 7.90 -5.65
CA GLN A 89 6.30 7.65 -4.99
C GLN A 89 7.06 6.56 -5.75
N ALA A 90 8.36 6.78 -5.92
CA ALA A 90 9.27 5.75 -6.38
C ALA A 90 9.67 4.86 -5.20
N LEU A 91 9.53 3.55 -5.36
CA LEU A 91 9.76 2.53 -4.34
C LEU A 91 10.92 1.63 -4.77
N VAL A 92 11.80 1.32 -3.82
CA VAL A 92 12.84 0.30 -4.01
C VAL A 92 12.23 -1.05 -3.65
N THR A 93 12.17 -1.95 -4.62
CA THR A 93 11.60 -3.30 -4.47
C THR A 93 12.61 -4.36 -4.88
N GLU A 94 12.18 -5.62 -4.89
CA GLU A 94 12.98 -6.75 -5.33
C GLU A 94 12.35 -7.34 -6.60
N PRO A 95 13.12 -7.55 -7.69
CA PRO A 95 12.60 -8.13 -8.92
C PRO A 95 11.95 -9.51 -8.70
N GLY A 96 10.71 -9.67 -9.15
CA GLY A 96 9.93 -10.92 -9.05
C GLY A 96 9.36 -11.20 -7.66
N GLN A 97 9.55 -10.31 -6.68
CA GLN A 97 8.89 -10.39 -5.38
C GLN A 97 7.48 -9.79 -5.47
N SER A 98 6.48 -10.47 -4.92
CA SER A 98 5.12 -9.94 -4.81
C SER A 98 5.01 -9.01 -3.59
N TYR A 99 4.32 -7.89 -3.76
CA TYR A 99 4.05 -6.91 -2.72
C TYR A 99 2.53 -6.72 -2.55
N GLU A 100 2.08 -6.59 -1.30
CA GLU A 100 0.74 -6.10 -0.97
C GLU A 100 0.80 -4.58 -0.86
N VAL A 101 0.09 -3.90 -1.76
CA VAL A 101 -0.18 -2.47 -1.69
C VAL A 101 -1.47 -2.31 -0.91
N SER A 102 -1.47 -1.52 0.17
CA SER A 102 -2.67 -1.18 0.91
C SER A 102 -2.73 0.29 1.28
N PHE A 103 -3.94 0.82 1.45
CA PHE A 103 -4.18 2.20 1.83
C PHE A 103 -5.61 2.33 2.35
N TRP A 104 -5.89 3.44 3.01
CA TRP A 104 -7.22 3.80 3.48
C TRP A 104 -7.80 4.91 2.63
N MET A 105 -9.07 4.75 2.27
CA MET A 105 -9.80 5.73 1.47
C MET A 105 -11.16 6.02 2.11
N ALA A 106 -11.55 7.29 2.05
CA ALA A 106 -12.87 7.77 2.42
C ALA A 106 -13.35 8.82 1.41
N ALA A 107 -14.54 9.38 1.63
CA ALA A 107 -15.03 10.54 0.89
C ALA A 107 -14.87 11.80 1.71
N GLU A 108 -14.37 12.87 1.08
CA GLU A 108 -14.46 14.20 1.66
C GLU A 108 -15.95 14.57 1.92
N ILE A 109 -16.21 15.03 3.15
CA ILE A 109 -17.55 15.09 3.76
C ILE A 109 -18.30 16.42 3.59
N PHE A 110 -17.63 17.45 3.07
CA PHE A 110 -18.17 18.82 3.02
C PHE A 110 -18.93 19.17 1.73
N GLY A 111 -19.04 18.25 0.78
CA GLY A 111 -19.78 18.44 -0.47
C GLY A 111 -19.29 17.51 -1.57
N GLY A 112 -19.73 17.70 -2.82
CA GLY A 112 -19.24 16.98 -4.01
C GLY A 112 -20.04 15.72 -4.42
N PRO A 113 -19.61 15.01 -5.49
CA PRO A 113 -20.19 13.74 -5.91
C PRO A 113 -20.41 12.70 -4.80
N GLN A 114 -21.51 11.95 -4.87
CA GLN A 114 -21.82 10.86 -3.93
C GLN A 114 -20.74 9.76 -3.94
N TRP A 115 -20.22 9.42 -5.11
CA TRP A 115 -19.17 8.43 -5.26
C TRP A 115 -17.82 9.11 -5.46
N ARG A 116 -16.83 8.71 -4.66
CA ARG A 116 -15.43 9.04 -4.85
C ARG A 116 -14.73 7.90 -5.50
N THR A 117 -14.02 8.20 -6.56
CA THR A 117 -13.28 7.22 -7.34
C THR A 117 -11.84 7.71 -7.50
N MET A 118 -10.93 6.75 -7.51
CA MET A 118 -9.51 6.95 -7.66
C MET A 118 -8.94 5.77 -8.43
N ASP A 119 -7.93 5.98 -9.25
CA ASP A 119 -7.12 4.93 -9.86
C ASP A 119 -5.84 4.75 -9.07
N VAL A 120 -5.47 3.49 -8.83
CA VAL A 120 -4.20 3.09 -8.23
C VAL A 120 -3.39 2.41 -9.32
N THR A 121 -2.17 2.91 -9.55
CA THR A 121 -1.30 2.39 -10.61
C THR A 121 0.07 1.98 -10.08
N TRP A 122 0.65 0.97 -10.73
CA TRP A 122 1.99 0.46 -10.51
C TRP A 122 2.75 0.48 -11.82
N ASN A 123 3.82 1.27 -11.90
CA ASN A 123 4.56 1.53 -13.14
C ASN A 123 3.66 1.99 -14.30
N GLY A 124 2.62 2.76 -13.98
CA GLY A 124 1.62 3.24 -14.94
C GLY A 124 0.57 2.20 -15.36
N ALA A 125 0.69 0.94 -14.93
CA ALA A 125 -0.36 -0.06 -15.13
C ALA A 125 -1.41 0.03 -14.01
N LEU A 126 -2.70 -0.09 -14.37
CA LEU A 126 -3.79 -0.03 -13.40
C LEU A 126 -3.79 -1.27 -12.49
N LEU A 127 -3.69 -1.07 -11.18
CA LEU A 127 -3.95 -2.10 -10.18
C LEU A 127 -5.44 -2.21 -9.87
N GLY A 128 -6.14 -1.07 -9.81
CA GLY A 128 -7.58 -1.02 -9.62
C GLY A 128 -8.11 0.40 -9.47
N SER A 129 -9.44 0.50 -9.47
CA SER A 129 -10.17 1.77 -9.36
C SER A 129 -11.08 1.75 -8.11
N PRO A 130 -10.53 1.87 -6.89
CA PRO A 130 -11.32 1.92 -5.66
C PRO A 130 -12.41 3.00 -5.72
N GLN A 131 -13.54 2.69 -5.10
CA GLN A 131 -14.68 3.60 -5.00
C GLN A 131 -15.18 3.64 -3.56
N PHE A 132 -15.63 4.81 -3.13
CA PHE A 132 -16.19 5.04 -1.80
C PHE A 132 -17.48 5.85 -1.92
N GLU A 133 -18.53 5.40 -1.25
CA GLU A 133 -19.83 6.08 -1.23
C GLU A 133 -19.95 6.98 0.00
N TYR A 134 -20.19 8.27 -0.24
CA TYR A 134 -20.62 9.17 0.81
C TYR A 134 -22.10 8.89 1.16
N THR A 135 -22.33 8.44 2.38
CA THR A 135 -23.66 8.11 2.91
C THR A 135 -24.04 8.95 4.14
N GLY A 136 -23.27 10.02 4.41
CA GLY A 136 -23.47 10.91 5.56
C GLY A 136 -22.40 10.78 6.65
N GLN A 137 -21.19 10.33 6.29
CA GLN A 137 -20.04 10.30 7.20
C GLN A 137 -19.71 11.72 7.71
N GLY A 138 -19.10 11.80 8.89
CA GLY A 138 -18.84 13.05 9.60
C GLY A 138 -17.36 13.25 9.94
N PRO A 139 -16.99 14.43 10.47
CA PRO A 139 -15.57 14.77 10.69
C PRO A 139 -14.89 13.89 11.73
N GLU A 140 -15.63 13.35 12.70
CA GLU A 140 -15.10 12.43 13.71
C GLU A 140 -15.15 10.96 13.27
N ASN A 141 -15.86 10.66 12.17
CA ASN A 141 -15.97 9.32 11.62
C ASN A 141 -16.20 9.38 10.11
N MET A 142 -15.08 9.42 9.39
CA MET A 142 -15.03 9.42 7.93
C MET A 142 -15.45 8.09 7.30
N GLY A 143 -15.57 7.02 8.08
CA GLY A 143 -15.84 5.69 7.57
C GLY A 143 -14.69 5.10 6.74
N TRP A 144 -13.45 5.51 6.98
CA TRP A 144 -12.24 5.04 6.30
C TRP A 144 -12.30 3.53 6.01
N THR A 145 -12.05 3.16 4.75
CA THR A 145 -12.06 1.76 4.30
C THR A 145 -10.69 1.38 3.74
N ARG A 146 -10.15 0.25 4.19
CA ARG A 146 -8.88 -0.28 3.70
C ARG A 146 -9.07 -1.00 2.36
N PHE A 147 -8.25 -0.63 1.39
CA PHE A 147 -8.15 -1.30 0.09
C PHE A 147 -6.79 -1.99 -0.04
N THR A 148 -6.75 -3.09 -0.78
CA THR A 148 -5.55 -3.91 -0.97
C THR A 148 -5.41 -4.39 -2.41
N PHE A 149 -4.21 -4.32 -2.98
CA PHE A 149 -3.86 -4.85 -4.29
C PHE A 149 -2.53 -5.61 -4.23
N LEU A 150 -2.30 -6.48 -5.21
CA LEU A 150 -1.00 -7.13 -5.39
C LEU A 150 -0.24 -6.47 -6.54
N ALA A 151 1.04 -6.26 -6.34
CA ALA A 151 1.98 -5.81 -7.36
C ALA A 151 3.20 -6.71 -7.41
N GLU A 152 3.87 -6.77 -8.57
CA GLU A 152 5.15 -7.46 -8.73
C GLU A 152 6.27 -6.42 -8.78
N GLY A 153 7.28 -6.60 -7.93
CA GLY A 153 8.44 -5.73 -7.89
C GLY A 153 9.34 -5.93 -9.11
N THR A 154 9.92 -4.82 -9.60
CA THR A 154 10.88 -4.83 -10.71
C THR A 154 12.26 -4.31 -10.31
N GLY A 155 12.45 -3.97 -9.04
CA GLY A 155 13.68 -3.38 -8.48
C GLY A 155 13.59 -1.87 -8.24
N SER A 156 12.76 -1.18 -9.03
CA SER A 156 12.46 0.24 -8.88
C SER A 156 11.09 0.47 -9.50
N ASP A 157 10.08 0.67 -8.66
CA ASP A 157 8.70 0.77 -9.09
C ASP A 157 8.10 2.14 -8.74
N THR A 158 7.07 2.55 -9.45
CA THR A 158 6.31 3.77 -9.13
C THR A 158 4.88 3.42 -8.75
N LEU A 159 4.52 3.67 -7.51
CA LEU A 159 3.13 3.65 -7.03
C LEU A 159 2.53 5.04 -7.24
N ALA A 160 1.33 5.11 -7.81
CA ALA A 160 0.61 6.37 -7.94
C ALA A 160 -0.87 6.23 -7.66
N PHE A 161 -1.42 7.30 -7.09
CA PHE A 161 -2.83 7.49 -6.80
C PHE A 161 -3.34 8.68 -7.60
N LEU A 162 -4.41 8.51 -8.37
CA LEU A 162 -5.01 9.54 -9.20
C LEU A 162 -6.50 9.61 -8.93
N SER A 163 -7.01 10.73 -8.43
CA SER A 163 -8.45 10.90 -8.35
C SER A 163 -9.08 10.88 -9.75
N THR A 164 -10.17 10.13 -9.88
CA THR A 164 -11.05 10.13 -11.06
C THR A 164 -12.41 10.77 -10.74
N THR A 165 -12.56 11.31 -9.52
CA THR A 165 -13.75 12.03 -9.08
C THR A 165 -13.81 13.40 -9.79
N PRO A 166 -14.93 13.78 -10.42
CA PRO A 166 -15.04 15.09 -11.05
C PRO A 166 -15.22 16.20 -10.01
N ALA A 167 -14.77 17.42 -10.35
CA ALA A 167 -14.93 18.65 -9.55
C ALA A 167 -14.25 18.60 -8.17
N ASN A 168 -14.70 19.45 -7.24
CA ASN A 168 -14.19 19.57 -5.87
C ASN A 168 -14.66 18.39 -5.00
N PHE A 169 -14.00 18.26 -3.84
CA PHE A 169 -14.26 17.29 -2.79
C PHE A 169 -13.92 15.87 -3.27
N GLY A 170 -12.76 15.38 -2.86
CA GLY A 170 -12.13 14.22 -3.49
C GLY A 170 -12.31 12.91 -2.72
N PRO A 171 -11.68 11.84 -3.21
CA PRO A 171 -11.28 10.76 -2.33
C PRO A 171 -10.28 11.31 -1.31
N ALA A 172 -10.53 11.01 -0.04
CA ALA A 172 -9.54 11.19 1.01
C ALA A 172 -8.62 9.95 1.03
N LEU A 173 -7.33 10.15 1.29
CA LEU A 173 -6.30 9.11 1.25
C LEU A 173 -5.42 9.18 2.50
N ASP A 174 -5.15 8.01 3.09
CA ASP A 174 -4.27 7.89 4.25
C ASP A 174 -3.67 6.48 4.41
N ASN A 175 -2.64 6.35 5.26
CA ASN A 175 -2.04 5.09 5.72
C ASN A 175 -1.71 4.13 4.57
N VAL A 176 -0.94 4.65 3.62
CA VAL A 176 -0.42 3.91 2.47
C VAL A 176 0.75 3.02 2.91
N SER A 177 0.69 1.75 2.53
CA SER A 177 1.66 0.73 2.90
C SER A 177 1.95 -0.20 1.72
N VAL A 178 3.22 -0.57 1.53
CA VAL A 178 3.63 -1.59 0.57
C VAL A 178 4.60 -2.55 1.25
N THR A 179 4.18 -3.80 1.44
CA THR A 179 5.00 -4.81 2.14
C THR A 179 5.18 -6.06 1.28
N ALA A 180 6.35 -6.71 1.36
CA ALA A 180 6.59 -7.93 0.60
C ALA A 180 5.72 -9.07 1.14
N VAL A 181 5.02 -9.77 0.25
CA VAL A 181 4.25 -10.97 0.58
C VAL A 181 5.21 -12.14 0.73
N PRO A 182 5.35 -12.74 1.94
CA PRO A 182 6.29 -13.84 2.13
C PRO A 182 5.91 -15.04 1.27
N VAL A 183 6.88 -15.58 0.52
CA VAL A 183 6.69 -16.84 -0.18
C VAL A 183 6.49 -17.94 0.87
N PRO A 184 5.46 -18.79 0.79
CA PRO A 184 5.27 -19.85 1.76
C PRO A 184 6.54 -20.70 1.91
N GLY A 185 7.01 -20.89 3.15
CA GLY A 185 8.27 -21.59 3.44
C GLY A 185 8.34 -23.04 2.91
N THR A 186 7.21 -23.61 2.49
CA THR A 186 7.13 -24.89 1.78
C THR A 186 7.90 -24.87 0.46
N LEU A 187 7.88 -23.78 -0.31
CA LEU A 187 8.65 -23.66 -1.56
C LEU A 187 10.16 -23.58 -1.30
N ALA A 188 10.57 -22.92 -0.22
CA ALA A 188 11.96 -22.89 0.23
C ALA A 188 12.45 -24.28 0.68
N LEU A 189 11.61 -25.06 1.37
CA LEU A 189 11.92 -26.43 1.76
C LEU A 189 11.95 -27.39 0.56
N MET A 190 11.05 -27.24 -0.42
CA MET A 190 11.05 -28.07 -1.63
C MET A 190 12.29 -27.81 -2.49
N SER A 191 12.69 -26.56 -2.66
CA SER A 191 13.92 -26.20 -3.38
C SER A 191 15.18 -26.71 -2.65
N ALA A 192 15.26 -26.57 -1.33
CA ALA A 192 16.34 -27.17 -0.53
C ALA A 192 16.37 -28.71 -0.63
N GLY A 193 15.19 -29.36 -0.60
CA GLY A 193 15.05 -30.80 -0.76
C GLY A 193 15.57 -31.29 -2.11
N LEU A 194 15.24 -30.61 -3.21
CA LEU A 194 15.71 -30.95 -4.56
C LEU A 194 17.24 -30.78 -4.70
N VAL A 195 17.83 -29.73 -4.11
CA VAL A 195 19.29 -29.53 -4.08
C VAL A 195 19.98 -30.63 -3.27
N ALA A 196 19.42 -31.02 -2.13
CA ALA A 196 19.95 -32.11 -1.30
C ALA A 196 19.89 -33.47 -2.02
N LEU A 197 18.79 -33.77 -2.73
CA LEU A 197 18.67 -34.98 -3.55
C LEU A 197 19.68 -35.00 -4.71
N ARG A 198 19.94 -33.85 -5.35
CA ARG A 198 20.93 -33.75 -6.43
C ARG A 198 22.36 -33.98 -5.94
N ARG A 199 22.75 -33.42 -4.78
CA ARG A 199 24.08 -33.63 -4.19
C ARG A 199 24.33 -35.08 -3.77
N ARG A 200 23.30 -35.78 -3.27
CA ARG A 200 23.43 -37.22 -2.95
C ARG A 200 23.70 -38.10 -4.16
N ARG A 201 23.21 -37.74 -5.35
CA ARG A 201 23.48 -38.50 -6.58
C ARG A 201 24.90 -38.31 -7.11
N SER A 202 25.58 -37.19 -6.80
CA SER A 202 26.91 -36.89 -7.31
C SER A 202 28.07 -37.55 -6.53
N VAL A 203 27.83 -38.00 -5.29
CA VAL A 203 28.86 -38.61 -4.43
C VAL A 203 28.88 -40.15 -4.57
N ALA A 204 27.93 -40.73 -5.31
CA ALA A 204 27.80 -42.18 -5.51
C ALA A 204 28.38 -42.69 -6.85
N THR A 205 29.30 -41.94 -7.46
CA THR A 205 30.07 -42.30 -8.67
C THR A 205 31.54 -42.16 -8.37
#